data_AF-A0A2W2KNW2-F1
#
_entry.id   AF-A0A2W2KNW2-F1
#
_cell.length_a   1.000
_cell.length_b   1.000
_cell.length_c   1.000
_cell.angle_alpha   90.00
_cell.angle_beta   90.00
_cell.angle_gamma   90.00
#
_symmetry.space_group_name_H-M   'P 1'
#
loop_
_entity.id
_entity.type
_entity.pdbx_description
1 polymer ?
#
loop_
_entity_poly.entity_id
_entity_poly.type
_entity_poly.pdbx_seq_one_letter_code
_entity_poly.pdbx_strand_id
1 'polypeptide(L)'
;MPFEDDWNDRDDRDDRDDRNNWYLTEDVEQFLAHAGEFLRSRPAPHTVHLTVTETLRSRGPRVYGDADPEFGVLAGEGEGED
;
A
#
# COMPACT_ATOMS: atom_id res chain seq x y z
N MET A 1 49.59 -17.43 14.66
CA MET A 1 48.93 -16.27 14.01
C MET A 1 49.80 -15.87 12.83
N PRO A 2 49.22 -15.73 11.62
CA PRO A 2 48.27 -14.64 11.39
C PRO A 2 46.92 -15.00 10.74
N PHE A 3 45.88 -14.40 11.33
CA PHE A 3 44.61 -13.90 10.77
C PHE A 3 44.01 -14.57 9.53
N GLU A 4 43.10 -15.52 9.75
CA GLU A 4 42.04 -15.82 8.78
C GLU A 4 40.77 -15.11 9.28
N ASP A 5 40.40 -14.06 8.56
CA ASP A 5 39.05 -13.55 8.31
C ASP A 5 37.96 -13.86 9.36
N ASP A 6 37.97 -13.06 10.42
CA ASP A 6 36.85 -12.84 11.35
C ASP A 6 35.80 -11.91 10.68
N TRP A 7 35.13 -12.37 9.63
CA TRP A 7 33.99 -11.67 9.00
C TRP A 7 32.64 -12.05 9.57
N ASN A 8 32.59 -12.67 10.76
CA ASN A 8 31.32 -13.06 11.37
C ASN A 8 30.86 -12.10 12.49
N ASP A 9 31.45 -10.91 12.57
CA ASP A 9 31.07 -9.85 13.51
C ASP A 9 30.90 -8.54 12.72
N ARG A 10 29.68 -7.98 12.78
CA ARG A 10 29.16 -6.76 12.11
C ARG A 10 28.47 -6.97 10.76
N ASP A 11 27.16 -7.23 10.83
CA ASP A 11 26.21 -6.14 10.57
C ASP A 11 24.94 -6.43 11.40
N ASP A 12 25.06 -6.22 12.71
CA ASP A 12 23.95 -5.65 13.50
C ASP A 12 23.62 -4.28 12.89
N ARG A 13 22.83 -4.30 11.81
CA ARG A 13 21.94 -3.20 11.43
C ARG A 13 20.53 -3.75 11.31
N ASP A 14 19.90 -3.86 12.47
CA ASP A 14 18.82 -2.95 12.86
C ASP A 14 18.18 -2.14 11.69
N ASP A 15 16.90 -2.44 11.45
CA ASP A 15 15.84 -1.42 11.33
C ASP A 15 15.73 -0.55 10.08
N ARG A 16 15.77 -1.11 8.85
CA ARG A 16 15.13 -0.45 7.69
C ARG A 16 14.62 -1.43 6.62
N ASP A 17 13.40 -1.97 6.78
CA ASP A 17 12.31 -1.71 5.83
C ASP A 17 10.94 -2.29 6.27
N ASP A 18 10.62 -2.21 7.56
CA ASP A 18 9.23 -2.30 8.07
C ASP A 18 8.40 -1.07 7.62
N ARG A 19 9.08 -0.07 7.03
CA ARG A 19 8.53 1.18 6.49
C ARG A 19 7.73 1.02 5.20
N ASN A 20 7.74 -0.16 4.56
CA ASN A 20 6.97 -0.42 3.34
C ASN A 20 5.82 -1.39 3.59
N ASN A 21 5.03 -1.18 4.65
CA ASN A 21 3.82 -1.96 4.91
C ASN A 21 2.71 -1.60 3.89
N TRP A 22 2.97 -1.81 2.61
CA TRP A 22 2.04 -1.60 1.52
C TRP A 22 1.19 -2.85 1.30
N TYR A 23 -0.13 -2.68 1.34
CA TYR A 23 -1.08 -3.69 0.90
C TYR A 23 -1.41 -3.45 -0.57
N LEU A 24 -1.00 -4.39 -1.43
CA LEU A 24 -1.28 -4.37 -2.86
C LEU A 24 -2.39 -5.36 -3.20
N THR A 25 -3.29 -4.98 -4.11
CA THR A 25 -4.38 -5.85 -4.57
C THR A 25 -4.85 -5.46 -5.96
N GLU A 26 -5.33 -6.43 -6.72
CA GLU A 26 -6.02 -6.23 -8.00
C GLU A 26 -7.56 -6.14 -7.85
N ASP A 27 -8.05 -6.39 -6.63
CA ASP A 27 -9.48 -6.43 -6.33
C ASP A 27 -9.96 -5.12 -5.68
N VAL A 28 -10.95 -4.49 -6.32
CA VAL A 28 -11.50 -3.21 -5.89
C VAL A 28 -12.25 -3.32 -4.54
N GLU A 29 -12.86 -4.46 -4.22
CA GLU A 29 -13.54 -4.66 -2.94
C GLU A 29 -12.54 -4.74 -1.80
N GLN A 30 -11.47 -5.51 -1.99
CA GLN A 30 -10.38 -5.64 -1.04
C GLN A 30 -9.67 -4.31 -0.82
N PHE A 31 -9.43 -3.52 -1.88
CA PHE A 31 -8.89 -2.18 -1.74
C PHE A 31 -9.82 -1.29 -0.89
N LEU A 32 -11.13 -1.28 -1.18
CA LEU A 32 -12.09 -0.47 -0.45
C LEU A 32 -12.31 -0.92 0.99
N ALA A 33 -12.10 -2.21 1.30
CA ALA A 33 -12.14 -2.70 2.67
C ALA A 33 -11.04 -2.08 3.54
N HIS A 34 -9.87 -1.78 2.96
CA HIS A 34 -8.72 -1.22 3.68
C HIS A 34 -8.63 0.32 3.59
N ALA A 35 -8.86 0.89 2.40
CA ALA A 35 -8.73 2.34 2.15
C ALA A 35 -10.05 3.11 2.23
N GLY A 36 -11.19 2.41 2.29
CA GLY A 36 -12.51 3.02 2.10
C GLY A 36 -12.91 4.04 3.16
N GLU A 37 -12.55 3.83 4.44
CA GLU A 37 -12.82 4.80 5.50
C GLU A 37 -11.97 6.07 5.32
N PHE A 38 -10.69 5.90 4.99
CA PHE A 38 -9.78 7.01 4.70
C PHE A 38 -10.30 7.87 3.54
N LEU A 39 -10.67 7.26 2.40
CA LEU A 39 -11.19 7.99 1.24
C LEU A 39 -12.49 8.75 1.56
N ARG A 40 -13.34 8.18 2.43
CA ARG A 40 -14.61 8.80 2.84
C ARG A 40 -14.44 9.85 3.94
N SER A 41 -13.32 9.86 4.67
CA SER A 41 -13.04 10.86 5.71
C SER A 41 -12.97 12.28 5.14
N ARG A 42 -12.47 12.43 3.90
CA ARG A 42 -12.35 13.70 3.19
C ARG A 42 -12.76 13.51 1.73
N PRO A 43 -14.07 13.49 1.43
CA PRO A 43 -14.56 13.12 0.10
C PRO A 43 -14.15 14.12 -0.99
N ALA A 44 -14.11 15.42 -0.68
CA ALA A 44 -13.70 16.44 -1.65
C ALA A 44 -12.30 16.17 -2.25
N PRO A 45 -11.23 16.00 -1.44
CA PRO A 45 -9.91 15.65 -1.99
C PRO A 45 -9.83 14.22 -2.58
N HIS A 46 -10.70 13.30 -2.17
CA HIS A 46 -10.70 11.90 -2.66
C HIS A 46 -11.74 11.61 -3.75
N THR A 47 -12.36 12.63 -4.35
CA THR A 47 -13.45 12.46 -5.34
C THR A 47 -13.05 11.58 -6.52
N VAL A 48 -11.85 11.75 -7.05
CA VAL A 48 -11.36 10.95 -8.20
C VAL A 48 -11.24 9.47 -7.80
N HIS A 49 -10.65 9.18 -6.65
CA HIS A 49 -10.49 7.81 -6.16
C HIS A 49 -11.85 7.15 -5.93
N LEU A 50 -12.79 7.86 -5.31
CA LEU A 50 -14.15 7.38 -5.08
C LEU A 50 -14.89 7.11 -6.39
N THR A 51 -14.77 8.00 -7.37
CA THR A 51 -15.44 7.84 -8.67
C THR A 51 -14.86 6.68 -9.48
N VAL A 52 -13.52 6.54 -9.50
CA VAL A 52 -12.84 5.47 -10.23
C VAL A 52 -13.18 4.12 -9.63
N THR A 53 -13.10 3.99 -8.30
CA THR A 53 -13.44 2.73 -7.61
C THR A 53 -14.92 2.36 -7.78
N GLU A 54 -15.85 3.31 -7.69
CA GLU A 54 -17.26 3.09 -8.00
C GLU A 54 -17.48 2.65 -9.46
N THR A 55 -16.75 3.24 -10.40
CA THR A 55 -16.83 2.86 -11.81
C THR A 55 -16.32 1.45 -12.05
N LEU A 56 -15.21 1.06 -11.41
CA LEU A 56 -14.65 -0.29 -11.50
C LEU A 56 -15.58 -1.34 -10.87
N ARG A 57 -16.22 -1.02 -9.74
CA ARG A 57 -17.25 -1.90 -9.13
C ARG A 57 -18.46 -2.11 -10.05
N SER A 58 -18.96 -1.02 -10.64
CA SER A 58 -20.21 -1.04 -11.41
C SER A 58 -20.05 -1.53 -12.84
N ARG A 59 -18.90 -1.30 -13.47
CA ARG A 59 -18.65 -1.60 -14.89
C ARG A 59 -17.61 -2.70 -15.11
N GLY A 60 -16.97 -3.16 -14.04
CA GLY A 60 -15.95 -4.20 -14.05
C GLY A 60 -14.52 -3.64 -14.13
N PRO A 61 -13.52 -4.48 -13.79
CA PRO A 61 -12.11 -4.08 -13.65
C PRO A 61 -11.48 -3.56 -14.94
N ARG A 62 -12.03 -3.95 -16.11
CA ARG A 62 -11.48 -3.65 -17.44
C ARG A 62 -12.10 -2.45 -18.14
N VAL A 63 -12.85 -1.61 -17.40
CA VAL A 63 -13.50 -0.43 -17.98
C VAL A 63 -12.51 0.60 -18.53
N TYR A 64 -11.26 0.60 -18.05
CA TYR A 64 -10.20 1.53 -18.45
C TYR A 64 -9.07 0.88 -19.28
N GLY A 65 -9.14 -0.43 -19.56
CA GLY A 65 -8.08 -1.15 -20.27
C GLY A 65 -8.23 -2.66 -20.15
N ASP A 66 -7.39 -3.40 -20.86
CA ASP A 66 -7.43 -4.87 -20.85
C ASP A 66 -6.69 -5.47 -19.64
N ALA A 67 -5.78 -4.70 -19.03
CA ALA A 67 -5.08 -5.09 -17.81
C ALA A 67 -5.98 -4.93 -16.57
N ASP A 68 -5.83 -5.85 -15.62
CA ASP A 68 -6.46 -5.74 -14.31
C ASP A 68 -5.88 -4.53 -13.53
N PRO A 69 -6.72 -3.79 -12.80
CA PRO A 69 -6.27 -2.61 -12.05
C PRO A 69 -5.37 -3.04 -10.89
N GLU A 70 -4.29 -2.30 -10.62
CA GLU A 70 -3.49 -2.48 -9.41
C GLU A 70 -3.78 -1.35 -8.41
N PHE A 71 -4.08 -1.73 -7.17
CA PHE A 71 -4.32 -0.82 -6.06
C PHE A 71 -3.28 -1.02 -4.97
N GLY A 72 -2.96 0.07 -4.27
CA GLY A 72 -2.07 0.07 -3.12
C GLY A 72 -2.59 0.96 -2.00
N VAL A 73 -2.51 0.48 -0.76
CA VAL A 73 -2.75 1.28 0.44
C VAL A 73 -1.59 1.06 1.41
N LEU A 74 -1.10 2.13 2.00
CA LEU A 74 -0.14 2.04 3.08
C LEU A 74 -0.88 1.50 4.31
N ALA A 75 -0.68 0.22 4.61
CA ALA A 75 -1.05 -0.34 5.89
C ALA A 75 -0.06 0.24 6.91
N GLY A 76 -0.55 0.97 7.87
CA GLY A 76 0.30 1.63 8.85
C GLY A 76 -0.63 2.32 9.80
N GLU A 77 -0.36 2.17 11.09
CA GLU A 77 -0.93 3.06 12.07
C GLU A 77 -0.45 4.44 11.66
N GLY A 78 -1.35 5.27 11.11
CA GLY A 78 -1.04 6.66 10.88
C GLY A 78 -0.75 7.26 12.25
N GLU A 79 0.52 7.31 12.62
CA GLU A 79 1.00 8.09 13.74
C GLU A 79 0.63 9.54 13.40
N GLY A 80 -0.56 9.94 13.79
CA GLY A 80 -0.99 11.33 13.77
C GLY A 80 -0.11 12.06 14.77
N GLU A 81 0.98 12.62 14.28
CA GLU A 81 1.70 13.67 14.96
C GLU A 81 0.73 14.88 15.10
N ASP A 82 0.37 15.15 16.37
CA ASP A 82 -0.28 16.33 16.98
C ASP A 82 -1.81 16.52 16.88
#